data_AF-A0A2E2UYG8-F1
#
_entry.id   AF-A0A2E2UYG8-F1
#
_cell.length_a   1.000
_cell.length_b   1.000
_cell.length_c   1.000
_cell.angle_alpha   90.00
_cell.angle_beta   90.00
_cell.angle_gamma   90.00
#
_symmetry.space_group_name_H-M   'P 1'
#
loop_
_entity.id
_entity.type
_entity.pdbx_description
1 polymer ?
#
loop_
_entity_poly.entity_id
_entity_poly.type
_entity_poly.pdbx_seq_one_letter_code
_entity_poly.pdbx_strand_id
1 'polypeptide(L)'
;MKFLTEENVTLDTDFIGNRVEKQLYFMTLDFSRPKSPDYLAKKLEGINEYNDAAAEITIGEFDLILPLKWHILISEAGVVEYIPLKRLSGKGMNAFCLNPITGYMPSFHEVRIVDSHRTASWSCPIFEKDNLLVIPIGHEKTVDGKYRDYPTCIMAGEPGCRVPDSVELSNLW
;
A
#
# COMPACT_ATOMS: atom_id res chain seq x y z
N MET A 1 -6.51 7.84 6.19
CA MET A 1 -5.61 6.94 5.42
C MET A 1 -6.21 6.66 4.06
N LYS A 2 -5.40 6.63 3.00
CA LYS A 2 -5.88 6.38 1.63
C LYS A 2 -5.98 4.90 1.28
N PHE A 3 -6.90 4.55 0.39
CA PHE A 3 -6.97 3.25 -0.28
C PHE A 3 -7.54 3.39 -1.70
N LEU A 4 -7.26 2.40 -2.54
CA LEU A 4 -7.79 2.32 -3.91
C LEU A 4 -9.12 1.59 -3.93
N THR A 5 -10.14 2.14 -4.57
CA THR A 5 -11.41 1.45 -4.83
C THR A 5 -11.31 0.55 -6.06
N GLU A 6 -12.24 -0.39 -6.18
CA GLU A 6 -12.50 -1.20 -7.37
C GLU A 6 -12.79 -0.38 -8.64
N GLU A 7 -13.29 0.84 -8.47
CA GLU A 7 -13.51 1.80 -9.56
C GLU A 7 -12.26 2.62 -9.90
N ASN A 8 -11.09 2.25 -9.36
CA ASN A 8 -9.80 2.93 -9.53
C ASN A 8 -9.80 4.39 -9.00
N VAL A 9 -10.61 4.66 -7.97
CA VAL A 9 -10.70 5.96 -7.30
C VAL A 9 -9.93 5.91 -5.99
N THR A 10 -9.18 6.97 -5.70
CA THR A 10 -8.54 7.13 -4.39
C THR A 10 -9.54 7.71 -3.39
N LEU A 11 -9.80 6.99 -2.31
CA LEU A 11 -10.56 7.50 -1.18
C LEU A 11 -9.68 7.59 0.06
N ASP A 12 -10.06 8.45 0.99
CA ASP A 12 -9.41 8.60 2.29
C ASP A 12 -10.45 8.35 3.39
N THR A 13 -10.11 7.45 4.31
CA THR A 13 -10.97 7.01 5.42
C THR A 13 -11.48 8.17 6.27
N ASP A 14 -10.71 9.26 6.39
CA ASP A 14 -11.11 10.44 7.17
C ASP A 14 -12.34 11.15 6.56
N PHE A 15 -12.65 10.91 5.28
CA PHE A 15 -13.81 11.49 4.59
C PHE A 15 -14.92 10.49 4.29
N ILE A 16 -14.81 9.24 4.74
CA ILE A 16 -15.81 8.20 4.43
C ILE A 16 -17.07 8.33 5.29
N GLY A 17 -16.94 8.70 6.56
CA GLY A 17 -18.05 8.68 7.53
C GLY A 17 -19.34 9.38 7.04
N ASN A 18 -19.21 10.51 6.35
CA ASN A 18 -20.36 11.30 5.90
C ASN A 18 -20.94 10.87 4.53
N ARG A 19 -20.41 9.81 3.88
CA ARG A 19 -20.67 9.50 2.46
C ARG A 19 -21.31 8.15 2.18
N VAL A 20 -21.66 7.34 3.18
CA VAL A 20 -22.01 5.94 2.94
C VAL A 20 -23.52 5.74 2.69
N GLU A 21 -24.01 6.21 1.54
CA GLU A 21 -25.27 5.73 0.95
C GLU A 21 -25.04 4.53 0.02
N LYS A 22 -23.78 4.31 -0.42
CA LYS A 22 -23.39 3.26 -1.37
C LYS A 22 -22.43 2.27 -0.72
N GLN A 23 -22.56 1.01 -1.13
CA GLN A 23 -21.62 -0.04 -0.80
C GLN A 23 -20.28 0.23 -1.51
N LEU A 24 -19.20 0.35 -0.73
CA LEU A 24 -17.86 0.62 -1.23
C LEU A 24 -17.01 -0.65 -1.18
N TYR A 25 -16.15 -0.84 -2.17
CA TYR A 25 -15.11 -1.85 -2.15
C TYR A 25 -13.73 -1.19 -2.20
N PHE A 26 -12.72 -1.92 -1.74
CA PHE A 26 -11.33 -1.49 -1.79
C PHE A 26 -10.44 -2.64 -2.22
N MET A 27 -9.36 -2.30 -2.90
CA MET A 27 -8.42 -3.27 -3.44
C MET A 27 -7.45 -3.74 -2.36
N THR A 28 -7.24 -5.05 -2.30
CA THR A 28 -6.24 -5.70 -1.46
C THR A 28 -5.43 -6.70 -2.26
N LEU A 29 -4.18 -6.92 -1.88
CA LEU A 29 -3.40 -8.08 -2.31
C LEU A 29 -3.57 -9.19 -1.27
N ASP A 30 -4.27 -10.27 -1.65
CA ASP A 30 -4.63 -11.37 -0.80
C ASP A 30 -3.58 -12.50 -0.86
N PHE A 31 -3.06 -12.87 0.31
CA PHE A 31 -2.11 -13.95 0.54
C PHE A 31 -2.75 -15.15 1.25
N SER A 32 -4.08 -15.31 1.22
CA SER A 32 -4.73 -16.51 1.80
C SER A 32 -4.25 -17.80 1.15
N ARG A 33 -3.78 -17.72 -0.11
CA ARG A 33 -3.00 -18.73 -0.81
C ARG A 33 -1.59 -18.17 -1.08
N PRO A 34 -0.61 -18.36 -0.19
CA PRO A 34 0.69 -17.69 -0.28
C PRO A 34 1.49 -17.98 -1.56
N LYS A 35 1.21 -19.11 -2.24
CA LYS A 35 1.85 -19.49 -3.51
C LYS A 35 1.18 -18.89 -4.75
N SER A 36 0.01 -18.27 -4.59
CA SER A 36 -0.76 -17.67 -5.66
C SER A 36 -1.55 -16.47 -5.10
N PRO A 37 -0.82 -15.41 -4.68
CA PRO A 37 -1.47 -14.20 -4.21
C PRO A 37 -2.25 -13.54 -5.35
N ASP A 38 -3.30 -12.81 -5.01
CA ASP A 38 -4.22 -12.23 -6.00
C ASP A 38 -4.79 -10.88 -5.54
N TYR A 39 -5.14 -10.01 -6.48
CA TYR A 39 -5.77 -8.73 -6.16
C TYR A 39 -7.29 -8.91 -6.10
N LEU A 40 -7.85 -8.62 -4.93
CA LEU A 40 -9.28 -8.77 -4.69
C LEU A 40 -9.90 -7.43 -4.27
N ALA A 41 -11.10 -7.16 -4.78
CA ALA A 41 -11.95 -6.10 -4.27
C ALA A 41 -12.71 -6.61 -3.05
N LYS A 42 -12.47 -6.02 -1.87
CA LYS A 42 -13.12 -6.38 -0.62
C LYS A 42 -14.12 -5.31 -0.21
N LYS A 43 -15.25 -5.75 0.31
CA LYS A 43 -16.30 -4.85 0.78
C LYS A 43 -15.80 -4.11 2.03
N LEU A 44 -16.02 -2.80 2.08
CA LEU A 44 -15.76 -2.01 3.28
C LEU A 44 -16.83 -2.31 4.34
N GLU A 45 -16.52 -3.20 5.28
CA GLU A 45 -17.42 -3.54 6.40
C GLU A 45 -17.33 -2.55 7.56
N GLY A 46 -16.22 -1.80 7.66
CA GLY A 46 -16.02 -0.81 8.70
C GLY A 46 -14.64 -0.18 8.65
N ILE A 47 -14.46 0.83 9.49
CA ILE A 47 -13.19 1.53 9.70
C ILE A 47 -12.72 1.23 11.12
N ASN A 48 -11.46 0.81 11.25
CA ASN A 48 -10.79 0.66 12.53
C ASN A 48 -10.06 1.96 12.86
N GLU A 49 -10.34 2.52 14.02
CA GLU A 49 -9.67 3.72 14.54
C GLU A 49 -8.76 3.35 15.71
N TYR A 50 -7.52 3.83 15.68
CA TYR A 50 -6.54 3.56 16.74
C TYR A 50 -5.46 4.63 16.80
N ASN A 51 -4.68 4.64 17.88
CA ASN A 51 -3.51 5.52 18.02
C ASN A 51 -2.23 4.69 17.95
N ASP A 52 -1.24 5.17 17.19
CA ASP A 52 0.07 4.53 17.05
C ASP A 52 1.14 5.54 16.61
N ALA A 53 2.41 5.15 16.68
CA ALA A 53 3.49 5.93 16.09
C ALA A 53 3.35 6.03 14.56
N ALA A 54 3.89 7.10 13.97
CA ALA A 54 3.86 7.35 12.54
C ALA A 54 5.26 7.34 11.94
N ALA A 55 5.37 6.89 10.70
CA ALA A 55 6.54 7.04 9.86
C ALA A 55 6.19 7.98 8.71
N GLU A 56 6.94 9.07 8.58
CA GLU A 56 6.96 9.86 7.34
C GLU A 56 7.96 9.21 6.40
N ILE A 57 7.49 8.80 5.23
CA ILE A 57 8.32 8.12 4.23
C ILE A 57 8.23 8.83 2.89
N THR A 58 9.33 8.82 2.15
CA THR A 58 9.32 9.18 0.72
C THR A 58 9.46 7.91 -0.10
N ILE A 59 8.66 7.79 -1.16
CA ILE A 59 8.77 6.74 -2.18
C ILE A 59 8.94 7.44 -3.53
N GLY A 60 10.16 7.48 -4.05
CA GLY A 60 10.49 8.30 -5.22
C GLY A 60 10.17 9.78 -4.98
N GLU A 61 9.24 10.33 -5.74
CA GLU A 61 8.76 11.73 -5.60
C GLU A 61 7.57 11.90 -4.66
N PHE A 62 7.04 10.81 -4.09
CA PHE A 62 5.82 10.83 -3.27
C PHE A 62 6.14 10.83 -1.79
N ASP A 63 5.46 11.71 -1.05
CA ASP A 63 5.46 11.73 0.41
C ASP A 63 4.18 11.09 0.94
N LEU A 64 4.33 10.21 1.93
CA LEU A 64 3.19 9.63 2.64
C LEU A 64 3.53 9.34 4.11
N ILE A 65 2.48 9.23 4.92
CA ILE A 65 2.60 8.88 6.33
C ILE A 65 1.87 7.56 6.57
N LEU A 66 2.56 6.60 7.17
CA LEU A 66 2.02 5.28 7.53
C LEU A 66 2.22 4.98 9.02
N PRO A 67 1.41 4.09 9.62
CA PRO A 67 1.67 3.62 10.98
C PRO A 67 3.04 2.96 11.05
N LEU A 68 3.90 3.38 11.97
CA LEU A 68 5.30 2.94 12.04
C LEU A 68 5.46 1.42 12.25
N LYS A 69 4.45 0.76 12.84
CA LYS A 69 4.44 -0.70 13.02
C LYS A 69 4.17 -1.48 11.72
N TRP A 70 3.65 -0.82 10.68
CA TRP A 70 3.28 -1.47 9.42
C TRP A 70 4.50 -1.96 8.66
N HIS A 71 4.21 -2.83 7.71
CA HIS A 71 5.17 -3.42 6.80
C HIS A 71 4.77 -3.06 5.36
N ILE A 72 5.72 -3.11 4.44
CA ILE A 72 5.55 -2.76 3.02
C ILE A 72 6.26 -3.79 2.15
N LEU A 73 5.77 -4.01 0.93
CA LEU A 73 6.50 -4.80 -0.06
C LEU A 73 7.66 -4.01 -0.67
N ILE A 74 8.87 -4.56 -0.50
CA ILE A 74 10.11 -4.05 -1.07
C ILE A 74 10.62 -5.05 -2.09
N SER A 75 11.21 -4.57 -3.18
CA SER A 75 11.91 -5.42 -4.13
C SER A 75 13.41 -5.12 -4.18
N GLU A 76 14.19 -6.19 -4.11
CA GLU A 76 15.63 -6.20 -4.33
C GLU A 76 15.98 -7.32 -5.32
N ALA A 77 16.63 -6.96 -6.43
CA ALA A 77 17.08 -7.91 -7.46
C ALA A 77 15.99 -8.89 -8.00
N GLY A 78 14.72 -8.45 -8.07
CA GLY A 78 13.61 -9.26 -8.58
C GLY A 78 12.96 -10.18 -7.55
N VAL A 79 13.43 -10.17 -6.30
CA VAL A 79 12.75 -10.77 -5.15
C VAL A 79 11.92 -9.71 -4.47
N VAL A 80 10.71 -10.06 -4.03
CA VAL A 80 9.85 -9.17 -3.24
C VAL A 80 9.73 -9.71 -1.81
N GLU A 81 9.96 -8.85 -0.84
CA GLU A 81 9.89 -9.16 0.59
C GLU A 81 8.91 -8.22 1.30
N TYR A 82 8.21 -8.73 2.31
CA TYR A 82 7.34 -7.93 3.18
C TYR A 82 8.09 -7.56 4.46
N ILE A 83 8.59 -6.31 4.54
CA ILE A 83 9.45 -5.89 5.64
C ILE A 83 8.82 -4.80 6.50
N PRO A 84 9.10 -4.76 7.81
CA PRO A 84 8.74 -3.66 8.68
C PRO A 84 9.31 -2.32 8.18
N LEU A 85 8.53 -1.25 8.27
CA LEU A 85 9.00 0.11 7.95
C LEU A 85 10.26 0.47 8.74
N LYS A 86 10.36 0.06 10.01
CA LYS A 86 11.55 0.28 10.86
C LYS A 86 12.85 -0.35 10.32
N ARG A 87 12.78 -1.30 9.37
CA ARG A 87 13.95 -1.89 8.71
C ARG A 87 14.41 -1.11 7.48
N LEU A 88 13.66 -0.10 7.05
CA LEU A 88 14.05 0.75 5.93
C LEU A 88 15.32 1.52 6.26
N SER A 89 16.37 1.28 5.48
CA SER A 89 17.68 1.93 5.61
C SER A 89 17.94 2.98 4.51
N GLY A 90 17.01 3.13 3.56
CA GLY A 90 17.09 4.03 2.41
C GLY A 90 17.90 3.46 1.24
N LYS A 91 19.12 2.99 1.48
CA LYS A 91 20.02 2.55 0.39
C LYS A 91 19.62 1.20 -0.19
N GLY A 92 19.32 1.18 -1.48
CA GLY A 92 19.10 -0.05 -2.26
C GLY A 92 17.72 -0.70 -2.05
N MET A 93 16.83 -0.07 -1.26
CA MET A 93 15.49 -0.57 -1.03
C MET A 93 14.49 0.17 -1.90
N ASN A 94 13.80 -0.56 -2.78
CA ASN A 94 12.76 0.01 -3.63
C ASN A 94 11.39 -0.55 -3.24
N ALA A 95 10.41 0.31 -3.02
CA ALA A 95 9.03 -0.12 -2.85
C ALA A 95 8.51 -0.75 -4.15
N PHE A 96 7.90 -1.93 -4.06
CA PHE A 96 7.12 -2.48 -5.16
C PHE A 96 5.87 -1.61 -5.33
N CYS A 97 5.66 -1.11 -6.54
CA CYS A 97 4.52 -0.26 -6.87
C CYS A 97 3.73 -0.84 -8.04
N LEU A 98 2.42 -0.99 -7.89
CA LEU A 98 1.53 -1.44 -8.96
C LEU A 98 0.11 -0.93 -8.71
N ASN A 99 -0.52 -0.37 -9.75
CA ASN A 99 -1.96 -0.20 -9.78
C ASN A 99 -2.59 -1.51 -10.29
N PRO A 100 -3.35 -2.27 -9.48
CA PRO A 100 -3.83 -3.60 -9.88
C PRO A 100 -4.98 -3.57 -10.90
N ILE A 101 -5.55 -2.40 -11.20
CA ILE A 101 -6.70 -2.28 -12.11
C ILE A 101 -6.23 -1.86 -13.51
N THR A 102 -5.33 -0.88 -13.58
CA THR A 102 -4.92 -0.22 -14.83
C THR A 102 -3.42 -0.27 -15.08
N GLY A 103 -2.62 -0.62 -14.07
CA GLY A 103 -1.19 -0.78 -14.20
C GLY A 103 -0.88 -2.03 -15.01
N TYR A 104 -0.06 -1.87 -16.06
CA TYR A 104 0.37 -2.98 -16.92
C TYR A 104 1.67 -3.64 -16.44
N MET A 105 2.51 -2.90 -15.72
CA MET A 105 3.81 -3.36 -15.25
C MET A 105 4.14 -2.66 -13.92
N PRO A 106 4.77 -3.36 -12.96
CA PRO A 106 5.19 -2.75 -11.71
C PRO A 106 6.28 -1.69 -11.97
N SER A 107 6.29 -0.68 -11.11
CA SER A 107 7.41 0.25 -10.96
C SER A 107 8.08 0.06 -9.60
N PHE A 108 9.31 0.56 -9.49
CA PHE A 108 10.13 0.41 -8.30
C PHE A 108 10.74 1.76 -7.97
N HIS A 109 10.50 2.24 -6.76
CA HIS A 109 10.93 3.56 -6.32
C HIS A 109 11.65 3.45 -4.99
N GLU A 110 12.78 4.16 -4.89
CA GLU A 110 13.57 4.21 -3.66
C GLU A 110 12.69 4.68 -2.50
N VAL A 111 12.74 3.94 -1.39
CA VAL A 111 11.96 4.24 -0.19
C VAL A 111 12.87 4.55 0.99
N ARG A 112 12.54 5.61 1.71
CA ARG A 112 13.27 6.02 2.93
C ARG A 112 12.32 6.60 3.97
N ILE A 113 12.66 6.40 5.24
CA ILE A 113 12.05 7.15 6.34
C ILE A 113 12.68 8.54 6.38
N VAL A 114 11.84 9.56 6.40
CA VAL A 114 12.23 10.97 6.57
C VAL A 114 12.20 11.33 8.05
N ASP A 115 11.12 10.99 8.74
CA ASP A 115 10.94 11.25 10.17
C ASP A 115 9.98 10.23 10.80
N SER A 116 9.87 10.24 12.12
CA SER A 116 8.92 9.43 12.87
C SER A 116 8.31 10.17 14.06
N HIS A 117 7.00 10.05 14.21
CA HIS A 117 6.25 10.65 15.31
C HIS A 117 5.83 9.59 16.32
N ARG A 118 5.88 9.91 17.61
CA ARG A 118 5.55 8.96 18.68
C ARG A 118 4.07 8.62 18.77
N THR A 119 3.19 9.50 18.32
CA THR A 119 1.74 9.33 18.43
C THR A 119 1.04 10.05 17.29
N ALA A 120 0.18 9.32 16.59
CA ALA A 120 -0.75 9.79 15.58
C ALA A 120 -2.05 8.98 15.69
N SER A 121 -3.16 9.58 15.27
CA SER A 121 -4.44 8.90 15.14
C SER A 121 -4.59 8.35 13.74
N TRP A 122 -5.06 7.11 13.65
CA TRP A 122 -5.21 6.38 12.40
C TRP A 122 -6.65 5.92 12.24
N SER A 123 -7.15 6.03 11.02
CA SER A 123 -8.37 5.39 10.54
C SER A 123 -7.96 4.50 9.36
N CYS A 124 -8.32 3.21 9.37
CA CYS A 124 -8.03 2.31 8.25
C CYS A 124 -9.23 1.38 7.98
N PRO A 125 -9.41 0.90 6.74
CA PRO A 125 -10.38 -0.16 6.48
C PRO A 125 -10.12 -1.37 7.38
N ILE A 126 -11.18 -2.07 7.79
CA ILE A 126 -11.05 -3.41 8.39
C ILE A 126 -10.81 -4.41 7.26
N PHE A 127 -9.72 -5.17 7.34
CA PHE A 127 -9.38 -6.25 6.41
C PHE A 127 -8.72 -7.43 7.15
N GLU A 128 -8.73 -8.61 6.53
CA GLU A 128 -8.17 -9.82 7.13
C GLU A 128 -6.64 -9.78 7.17
N LYS A 129 -6.05 -10.46 8.16
CA LYS A 129 -4.59 -10.48 8.38
C LYS A 129 -3.78 -10.95 7.16
N ASP A 130 -4.36 -11.81 6.33
CA ASP A 130 -3.70 -12.35 5.14
C ASP A 130 -3.80 -11.40 3.93
N ASN A 131 -4.12 -10.13 4.14
CA ASN A 131 -4.27 -9.13 3.09
C ASN A 131 -3.39 -7.93 3.31
N LEU A 132 -2.87 -7.39 2.22
CA LEU A 132 -2.21 -6.09 2.18
C LEU A 132 -3.14 -5.09 1.53
N LEU A 133 -3.21 -3.89 2.10
CA LEU A 133 -3.99 -2.78 1.55
C LEU A 133 -3.26 -2.21 0.33
N VAL A 134 -4.00 -1.96 -0.75
CA VAL A 134 -3.49 -1.21 -1.91
C VAL A 134 -3.68 0.28 -1.66
N ILE A 135 -2.57 1.00 -1.48
CA ILE A 135 -2.57 2.40 -1.06
C ILE A 135 -2.06 3.28 -2.22
N PRO A 136 -2.92 4.14 -2.79
CA PRO A 136 -2.52 5.15 -3.76
C PRO A 136 -1.58 6.18 -3.13
N ILE A 137 -0.41 6.39 -3.75
CA ILE A 137 0.61 7.34 -3.26
C ILE A 137 0.68 8.63 -4.09
N GLY A 138 0.12 8.60 -5.30
CA GLY A 138 0.08 9.77 -6.20
C GLY A 138 0.05 9.32 -7.66
N HIS A 139 0.05 10.28 -8.57
CA HIS A 139 0.14 10.03 -10.00
C HIS A 139 1.57 10.31 -10.43
N GLU A 140 2.24 9.31 -11.02
CA GLU A 140 3.60 9.48 -11.53
C GLU A 140 3.59 10.28 -12.83
N LYS A 141 4.68 11.02 -13.08
CA LYS A 141 4.91 11.63 -14.39
C LYS A 141 5.40 10.61 -15.41
N THR A 142 4.82 10.64 -16.59
CA THR A 142 5.30 9.94 -17.78
C THR A 142 6.54 10.63 -18.36
N VAL A 143 7.22 9.96 -19.30
CA VAL A 143 8.44 10.47 -19.95
C VAL A 143 8.21 11.82 -20.67
N ASP A 144 7.00 12.07 -21.17
CA ASP A 144 6.59 13.34 -21.78
C ASP A 144 6.17 14.41 -20.74
N GLY A 145 6.33 14.14 -19.44
CA GLY A 145 6.09 15.06 -18.34
C GLY A 145 4.63 15.22 -17.92
N LYS A 146 3.71 14.41 -18.47
CA LYS A 146 2.30 14.40 -18.08
C LYS A 146 2.10 13.47 -16.88
N TYR A 147 1.07 13.71 -16.10
CA TYR A 147 0.69 12.76 -15.05
C TYR A 147 -0.02 11.56 -15.67
N ARG A 148 0.24 10.35 -15.15
CA ARG A 148 -0.57 9.16 -15.46
C ARG A 148 -2.03 9.41 -15.06
N ASP A 149 -2.97 8.85 -15.80
CA ASP A 149 -4.41 8.97 -15.51
C ASP A 149 -4.86 8.09 -14.32
N TYR A 150 -3.98 7.23 -13.82
CA TYR A 150 -4.21 6.36 -12.68
C TYR A 150 -3.12 6.55 -11.62
N PRO A 151 -3.43 6.32 -10.33
CA PRO A 151 -2.44 6.46 -9.29
C PRO A 151 -1.47 5.28 -9.28
N THR A 152 -0.22 5.58 -8.95
CA THR A 152 0.76 4.60 -8.46
C THR A 152 0.31 4.16 -7.07
N CYS A 153 0.36 2.85 -6.80
CA CYS A 153 -0.03 2.29 -5.52
C CYS A 153 1.08 1.41 -4.93
N ILE A 154 1.13 1.34 -3.61
CA ILE A 154 1.98 0.42 -2.85
C ILE A 154 1.11 -0.61 -2.14
N MET A 155 1.73 -1.69 -1.66
CA MET A 155 1.08 -2.65 -0.77
C MET A 155 1.71 -2.63 0.61
N ALA A 156 0.87 -2.33 1.61
CA ALA A 156 1.27 -2.24 2.99
C ALA A 156 0.19 -2.80 3.92
N GLY A 157 0.58 -3.18 5.13
CA GLY A 157 -0.37 -3.73 6.10
C GLY A 157 0.23 -3.94 7.48
N GLU A 158 -0.55 -4.61 8.32
CA GLU A 158 -0.14 -4.95 9.67
C GLU A 158 0.95 -6.05 9.71
N PRO A 159 1.74 -6.13 10.79
CA PRO A 159 2.61 -7.27 11.02
C PRO A 159 1.82 -8.59 11.08
N GLY A 160 2.46 -9.69 10.68
CA GLY A 160 1.88 -11.02 10.77
C GLY A 160 0.99 -11.43 9.60
N CYS A 161 0.95 -10.65 8.52
CA CYS A 161 0.45 -11.13 7.24
C CYS A 161 1.26 -12.33 6.77
N ARG A 162 0.59 -13.36 6.24
CA ARG A 162 1.23 -14.59 5.74
C ARG A 162 1.88 -14.42 4.36
N VAL A 163 2.56 -13.30 4.16
CA VAL A 163 3.45 -13.13 3.01
C VAL A 163 4.65 -14.07 3.24
N PRO A 164 5.01 -14.91 2.25
CA PRO A 164 6.25 -15.69 2.31
C PRO A 164 7.46 -14.77 2.51
N ASP A 165 8.53 -15.28 3.13
CA ASP A 165 9.76 -14.50 3.36
C ASP A 165 10.29 -13.88 2.05
N SER A 166 10.15 -14.60 0.95
CA SER A 166 10.44 -14.13 -0.40
C SER A 166 9.32 -14.53 -1.37
N VAL A 167 8.86 -13.59 -2.18
CA VAL A 167 7.90 -13.80 -3.26
C VAL A 167 8.57 -13.48 -4.59
N GLU A 168 8.49 -14.40 -5.56
CA GLU A 168 8.94 -14.11 -6.92
C GLU A 168 8.08 -13.02 -7.54
N LEU A 169 8.73 -12.05 -8.17
CA LEU A 169 8.05 -10.90 -8.77
C LEU A 169 6.94 -11.30 -9.75
N SER A 170 7.12 -12.37 -10.53
CA SER A 170 6.14 -12.87 -11.50
C SER A 170 4.84 -13.39 -10.89
N ASN A 171 4.78 -13.61 -9.58
CA ASN A 171 3.56 -14.04 -8.90
C ASN A 171 2.71 -12.86 -8.41
N LEU A 172 3.16 -11.60 -8.62
CA LEU A 172 2.54 -10.40 -8.04
C LEU A 172 1.91 -9.46 -9.07
N TRP A 173 2.01 -9.74 -10.37
CA TRP A 173 1.46 -8.93 -11.46
C TRP A 173 1.26 -9.75 -12.73
#